data_AF-A0A536T1A4-F1
#
_entry.id   AF-A0A536T1A4-F1
#
_cell.length_a   1.000
_cell.length_b   1.000
_cell.length_c   1.000
_cell.angle_alpha   90.00
_cell.angle_beta   90.00
_cell.angle_gamma   90.00
#
_symmetry.space_group_name_H-M   'P 1'
#
loop_
_entity.id
_entity.type
_entity.pdbx_description
1 polymer ?
#
loop_
_entity_poly.entity_id
_entity_poly.type
_entity_poly.pdbx_seq_one_letter_code
_entity_poly.pdbx_strand_id
1 'polypeptide(L)' 'MILFGSLFGLLVLRVPVAFALGLACLPMMLFEERLSMQNLVQETFNAYNSFILLAVPFFLLTANLMNIGGITER' A
#
# COMPACT_ATOMS: atom_id res chain seq x y z
N MET A 1 10.67 8.23 -16.78
CA MET A 1 10.60 7.15 -17.80
C MET A 1 11.20 5.83 -17.31
N ILE A 2 12.29 5.86 -16.52
CA ILE A 2 12.94 4.66 -15.96
C ILE A 2 11.94 3.79 -15.16
N LEU A 3 11.07 4.39 -14.35
CA LEU A 3 10.04 3.69 -13.57
C LEU A 3 9.04 2.89 -14.45
N PHE A 4 8.54 3.50 -15.53
CA PHE A 4 7.59 2.83 -16.42
C PHE A 4 8.26 1.72 -17.22
N GLY A 5 9.53 1.91 -17.63
CA GLY A 5 10.30 0.88 -18.33
C GLY A 5 10.57 -0.34 -17.47
N SER A 6 10.99 -0.16 -16.20
CA SER A 6 11.22 -1.26 -15.27
C SER A 6 9.92 -1.98 -14.90
N LEU A 7 8.83 -1.23 -14.67
CA LEU A 7 7.51 -1.80 -14.38
C LEU A 7 7.01 -2.71 -15.51
N PHE A 8 6.99 -2.21 -16.76
CA PHE A 8 6.54 -3.00 -17.90
C PHE A 8 7.44 -4.22 -18.16
N GLY A 9 8.76 -4.09 -17.96
CA GLY A 9 9.68 -5.23 -18.02
C GLY A 9 9.35 -6.33 -17.01
N LEU A 10 9.05 -5.95 -15.76
CA LEU A 10 8.68 -6.88 -14.68
C LEU A 10 7.30 -7.52 -14.91
N LEU A 11 6.34 -6.77 -15.46
CA LEU A 11 5.01 -7.27 -15.81
C LEU A 11 5.07 -8.32 -16.93
N VAL A 12 5.91 -8.11 -17.96
CA VAL A 12 6.14 -9.10 -19.03
C VAL A 12 6.75 -10.40 -18.46
N LEU A 13 7.56 -10.29 -17.41
CA LEU A 13 8.17 -11.43 -16.71
C LEU A 13 7.18 -12.20 -15.79
N ARG A 14 5.87 -11.88 -15.84
CA ARG A 14 4.80 -12.50 -15.01
C ARG A 14 5.05 -12.36 -13.50
N VAL A 15 5.81 -11.36 -13.07
CA VAL A 15 6.00 -11.07 -11.64
C VAL A 15 4.71 -10.48 -11.08
N PRO A 16 4.28 -10.86 -9.86
CA PRO A 16 3.09 -10.26 -9.24
C PRO A 16 3.25 -8.75 -9.13
N VAL A 17 2.18 -8.01 -9.43
CA VAL A 17 2.19 -6.54 -9.59
C VAL A 17 2.76 -5.83 -8.35
N ALA A 18 2.49 -6.35 -7.15
CA ALA A 18 3.04 -5.81 -5.90
C ALA A 18 4.57 -5.83 -5.87
N PHE A 19 5.19 -6.93 -6.31
CA PHE A 19 6.65 -7.04 -6.38
C PHE A 19 7.22 -6.22 -7.55
N ALA A 20 6.50 -6.16 -8.67
CA ALA A 20 6.91 -5.34 -9.82
C ALA A 20 6.97 -3.85 -9.45
N LEU A 21 5.97 -3.34 -8.72
CA LEU A 21 5.95 -1.96 -8.23
C LEU A 21 7.08 -1.66 -7.24
N GLY A 22 7.31 -2.56 -6.28
CA GLY A 22 8.40 -2.38 -5.30
C GLY A 22 9.79 -2.40 -5.95
N LEU A 23 10.03 -3.34 -6.87
CA LEU A 23 11.31 -3.45 -7.58
C LEU A 23 11.52 -2.33 -8.60
N ALA A 24 10.44 -1.79 -9.20
CA ALA A 24 10.54 -0.66 -10.12
C ALA A 24 11.05 0.63 -9.44
N CYS A 25 10.87 0.76 -8.13
CA CYS A 25 11.37 1.89 -7.34
C CYS A 25 12.88 1.83 -7.05
N LEU A 26 13.49 0.64 -6.97
CA LEU A 26 14.93 0.46 -6.69
C LEU A 26 15.85 1.22 -7.66
N PRO A 27 15.70 1.12 -9.00
CA PRO A 27 16.53 1.88 -9.91
C PRO A 27 16.28 3.39 -9.79
N MET A 28 15.07 3.83 -9.43
CA MET A 28 14.79 5.27 -9.26
C MET A 28 15.52 5.85 -8.04
N MET A 29 15.61 5.09 -6.94
CA MET A 29 16.36 5.49 -5.74
C MET A 29 17.87 5.64 -5.98
N LEU A 30 18.44 4.91 -6.95
CA LEU A 30 19.87 4.99 -7.28
C LEU A 30 20.21 6.20 -8.15
N PHE A 31 19.25 6.72 -8.93
CA PHE A 31 19.47 7.85 -9.84
C PHE A 31 19.09 9.21 -9.23
N GLU A 32 18.24 9.23 -8.20
CA GLU A 32 17.82 10.46 -7.52
C GLU A 32 18.21 10.44 -6.05
N GLU A 33 19.35 11.07 -5.70
CA GLU A 33 19.82 11.21 -4.30
C GLU A 33 18.82 11.94 -3.38
N ARG A 34 17.86 12.68 -3.95
CA ARG A 34 16.77 13.35 -3.21
C ARG A 34 15.70 12.37 -2.73
N LEU A 35 15.56 11.21 -3.36
CA LEU A 35 14.72 10.10 -2.89
C LEU A 35 15.54 9.25 -1.93
N SER A 36 15.92 9.84 -0.80
CA SER A 36 16.56 9.12 0.29
C SER A 36 15.62 8.03 0.82
N MET A 37 16.19 6.91 1.30
CA MET A 37 15.48 5.81 1.95
C MET A 37 14.50 6.31 3.03
N GLN A 38 14.84 7.43 3.68
CA GLN A 38 14.00 8.09 4.68
C GLN A 38 12.65 8.55 4.13
N ASN A 39 12.62 9.15 2.93
CA ASN A 39 11.38 9.62 2.30
C ASN A 39 10.50 8.45 1.86
N LEU A 40 11.11 7.36 1.36
CA LEU A 40 10.38 6.16 0.98
C LEU A 40 9.70 5.52 2.21
N VAL A 41 10.42 5.38 3.31
CA VAL A 41 9.88 4.84 4.56
C VAL A 41 8.76 5.75 5.06
N GLN A 42 8.93 7.07 5.03
CA GLN A 42 7.91 8.01 5.50
C GLN A 42 6.62 7.96 4.66
N GLU A 43 6.73 7.93 3.33
CA GLU A 43 5.59 7.76 2.42
C GLU A 43 4.89 6.41 2.62
N THR A 44 5.66 5.34 2.81
CA THR A 44 5.12 4.00 3.09
C THR A 44 4.35 3.98 4.41
N PHE A 45 4.90 4.61 5.46
CA PHE A 45 4.22 4.75 6.76
C PHE A 45 2.96 5.63 6.67
N ASN A 46 3.00 6.72 5.89
CA ASN A 46 1.82 7.55 5.63
C ASN A 46 0.74 6.78 4.87
N ALA A 47 1.11 5.94 3.90
CA ALA A 47 0.19 5.06 3.19
C ALA A 47 -0.46 4.03 4.14
N TYR A 48 0.29 3.48 5.09
CA TYR A 48 -0.27 2.59 6.13
C TYR A 48 -1.17 3.33 7.13
N ASN A 49 -0.88 4.58 7.43
CA ASN A 49 -1.74 5.43 8.26
C ASN A 49 -2.95 6.00 7.50
N SER A 50 -3.19 5.52 6.28
CA SER A 50 -4.36 5.91 5.50
C SER A 50 -5.63 5.45 6.19
N PHE A 51 -6.60 6.36 6.25
CA PHE A 51 -7.94 6.19 6.80
C PHE A 51 -8.60 4.86 6.40
N ILE A 52 -8.28 4.32 5.22
CA ILE A 52 -8.82 3.06 4.69
C ILE A 52 -8.41 1.85 5.54
N LEU A 53 -7.14 1.77 5.97
CA LEU A 53 -6.65 0.64 6.76
C LEU A 53 -7.19 0.66 8.20
N LEU A 54 -7.48 1.86 8.72
CA LEU A 54 -8.16 2.04 10.00
C LEU A 54 -9.68 1.86 9.89
N ALA A 55 -10.28 2.15 8.74
CA ALA A 55 -11.71 1.99 8.52
C ALA A 55 -12.14 0.52 8.67
N VAL A 56 -11.36 -0.43 8.17
CA VAL A 56 -11.66 -1.88 8.27
C VAL A 56 -11.87 -2.37 9.71
N PRO A 57 -10.92 -2.17 10.66
CA PRO A 57 -11.13 -2.57 12.05
C PRO A 57 -12.24 -1.78 12.74
N PHE A 58 -12.43 -0.49 12.42
CA PHE A 58 -13.54 0.28 12.97
C PHE A 58 -14.90 -0.25 12.50
N PHE A 59 -15.06 -0.57 11.21
CA PHE A 59 -16.27 -1.20 10.69
C PHE A 59 -16.54 -2.56 11.34
N LEU A 60 -15.51 -3.39 11.54
CA LEU A 60 -15.63 -4.67 12.23
C LEU A 60 -16.04 -4.50 13.71
N LEU A 61 -15.53 -3.47 14.38
CA LEU A 61 -15.87 -3.17 15.77
C LEU A 61 -17.30 -2.64 15.88
N THR A 62 -17.72 -1.75 14.98
CA THR A 62 -19.11 -1.30 14.88
C THR A 62 -20.06 -2.46 14.55
N ALA A 63 -19.69 -3.35 13.63
CA ALA A 63 -20.47 -4.55 13.31
C ALA A 63 -20.62 -5.49 14.52
N ASN A 64 -19.55 -5.70 15.28
CA ASN A 64 -19.63 -6.45 16.55
C ASN A 64 -20.51 -5.74 17.58
N LEU A 65 -20.42 -4.41 17.68
CA LEU A 65 -21.24 -3.62 18.60
C LEU A 65 -22.74 -3.73 18.25
N MET A 66 -23.08 -3.74 16.95
CA MET A 66 -24.45 -3.92 16.46
C MET A 66 -24.99 -5.33 16.72
N ASN A 67 -24.14 -6.35 16.57
CA ASN A 67 -24.49 -7.73 16.91
C ASN A 67 -24.73 -7.90 18.41
N ILE A 68 -23.83 -7.38 19.26
CA ILE A 68 -23.99 -7.44 20.73
C ILE A 68 -25.18 -6.58 21.19
N GLY A 69 -25.42 -5.44 20.53
CA GLY A 69 -26.53 -4.54 20.80
C GLY A 69 -27.90 -5.05 20.33
N GLY A 70 -27.97 -6.23 19.70
CA GLY A 70 -29.23 -6.83 19.24
C GLY A 70 -29.96 -6.00 18.19
N ILE A 71 -29.24 -5.19 17.41
CA ILE A 71 -29.76 -4.38 16.30
C ILE A 71 -29.86 -5.23 15.02
N THR A 72 -29.03 -6.27 14.88
CA THR A 72 -29.02 -7.16 13.70
C THR A 72 -30.16 -8.18 13.67
N GLU A 73 -30.80 -8.46 14.81
CA GLU A 73 -31.81 -9.52 14.96
C GLU A 73 -33.27 -9.01 14.87
N ARG A 74 -33.47 -7.79 14.35
CA ARG A 74 -34.79 -7.14 14.21
C ARG A 74 -35.08 -6.81 12.76
#